data_AF-A0A257G5P1-F1
#
_entry.id   AF-A0A257G5P1-F1
#
_cell.length_a   1.000
_cell.length_b   1.000
_cell.length_c   1.000
_cell.angle_alpha   90.00
_cell.angle_beta   90.00
_cell.angle_gamma   90.00
#
_symmetry.space_group_name_H-M   'P 1'
#
loop_
_entity.id
_entity.type
_entity.pdbx_description
1 polymer ?
#
loop_
_entity_poly.entity_id
_entity_poly.type
_entity_poly.pdbx_seq_one_letter_code
_entity_poly.pdbx_strand_id
1 'polypeptide(L)'
;MADTITLQKKARGERPQYFADPAIDKTLAITLALAGEVAVLRDRIDTIERLAEAGTAPTRAAVDAYKPDATVRAERDAWRDSYLDTVLRIIHQEREELEQCAADTKPYAAVIEEVLETE
;
A
#
# COMPACT_ATOMS: atom_id res chain seq x y z
N MET A 1 6.92 -28.94 -14.99
CA MET A 1 7.58 -28.08 -15.99
C MET A 1 7.55 -26.68 -15.43
N ALA A 2 8.70 -26.04 -15.24
CA ALA A 2 8.77 -24.72 -14.61
C ALA A 2 8.07 -23.71 -15.52
N ASP A 3 6.92 -23.20 -15.06
CA ASP A 3 6.18 -22.17 -15.79
C ASP A 3 7.05 -20.90 -15.79
N THR A 4 7.45 -20.45 -16.97
CA THR A 4 8.34 -19.31 -17.09
C THR A 4 7.51 -18.07 -16.83
N ILE A 5 7.76 -17.40 -15.70
CA ILE A 5 7.07 -16.17 -15.31
C ILE A 5 7.19 -15.17 -16.47
N THR A 6 6.09 -14.94 -17.16
CA THR A 6 6.02 -13.98 -18.26
C THR A 6 5.81 -12.60 -17.66
N LEU A 7 6.84 -11.76 -17.73
CA LEU A 7 6.77 -10.40 -17.20
C LEU A 7 5.80 -9.55 -18.02
N GLN A 8 5.05 -8.68 -17.34
CA GLN A 8 4.18 -7.70 -17.97
C GLN A 8 4.98 -6.75 -18.87
N LYS A 9 4.37 -6.30 -19.97
CA LYS A 9 5.02 -5.37 -20.92
C LYS A 9 5.50 -4.11 -20.20
N LYS A 10 6.77 -3.74 -20.44
CA LYS A 10 7.36 -2.50 -19.92
C LYS A 10 6.50 -1.30 -20.33
N ALA A 11 6.10 -0.48 -19.36
CA ALA A 11 5.42 0.79 -19.63
C ALA A 11 6.29 1.70 -20.51
N ARG A 12 5.66 2.46 -21.42
CA ARG A 12 6.38 3.32 -22.40
C ARG A 12 6.87 4.65 -21.81
N GLY A 13 6.51 4.98 -20.56
CA GLY A 13 6.98 6.17 -19.86
C GLY A 13 8.35 5.96 -19.20
N GLU A 14 9.08 7.06 -19.03
CA GLU A 14 10.25 7.10 -18.15
C GLU A 14 9.80 6.82 -16.71
N ARG A 15 10.56 6.01 -15.96
CA ARG A 15 10.22 5.74 -14.56
C ARG A 15 10.55 7.00 -13.75
N PRO A 16 9.61 7.57 -12.99
CA PRO A 16 9.93 8.66 -12.08
C PRO A 16 11.07 8.25 -11.15
N GLN A 17 12.06 9.12 -11.02
CA GLN A 17 13.11 9.00 -10.03
C GLN A 17 12.81 9.99 -8.91
N TYR A 18 12.60 9.49 -7.70
CA TYR A 18 12.24 10.32 -6.56
C TYR A 18 13.46 10.63 -5.70
N PHE A 19 14.41 9.70 -5.60
CA PHE A 19 15.60 9.85 -4.77
C PHE A 19 16.86 10.13 -5.61
N ALA A 20 17.86 10.75 -4.98
CA ALA A 20 19.15 11.00 -5.59
C ALA A 20 19.86 9.70 -6.02
N ASP A 21 19.72 8.64 -5.23
CA ASP A 21 20.18 7.28 -5.58
C ASP A 21 19.01 6.45 -6.15
N PRO A 22 19.04 6.09 -7.45
CA PRO A 22 18.02 5.23 -8.08
C PRO A 22 17.91 3.82 -7.45
N ALA A 23 18.89 3.37 -6.67
CA ALA A 23 18.81 2.10 -5.96
C ALA A 23 17.71 2.09 -4.89
N ILE A 24 17.41 3.25 -4.29
CA ILE A 24 16.37 3.41 -3.27
C ILE A 24 14.99 3.19 -3.90
N ASP A 25 14.70 3.86 -5.02
CA ASP A 25 13.45 3.69 -5.76
C ASP A 25 13.19 2.23 -6.16
N LYS A 26 14.23 1.55 -6.64
CA LYS A 26 14.14 0.12 -7.01
C LYS A 26 13.83 -0.75 -5.79
N THR A 27 14.50 -0.50 -4.67
CA THR A 27 14.31 -1.26 -3.44
C THR A 27 12.90 -1.05 -2.89
N LEU A 28 12.41 0.20 -2.84
CA LEU A 28 11.04 0.51 -2.44
C LEU A 28 10.01 -0.19 -3.34
N ALA A 29 10.21 -0.15 -4.66
CA ALA A 29 9.32 -0.82 -5.61
C ALA A 29 9.30 -2.35 -5.43
N ILE A 30 10.45 -2.97 -5.19
CA ILE A 30 10.54 -4.42 -4.90
C ILE A 30 9.83 -4.74 -3.58
N THR A 31 10.06 -3.96 -2.53
CA THR A 31 9.43 -4.18 -1.21
C THR A 31 7.91 -4.05 -1.29
N LEU A 32 7.39 -3.04 -1.99
CA LEU A 32 5.94 -2.87 -2.17
C LEU A 32 5.33 -4.00 -3.01
N ALA A 33 6.03 -4.49 -4.04
CA ALA A 33 5.58 -5.66 -4.79
C ALA A 33 5.50 -6.90 -3.90
N LEU A 34 6.50 -7.13 -3.04
CA LEU A 34 6.48 -8.23 -2.06
C LEU A 34 5.35 -8.07 -1.03
N ALA A 35 5.09 -6.85 -0.56
CA ALA A 35 3.95 -6.60 0.33
C ALA A 35 2.61 -6.95 -0.33
N GLY A 36 2.46 -6.63 -1.62
CA GLY A 36 1.29 -7.05 -2.42
C GLY A 36 1.14 -8.57 -2.50
N GLU A 37 2.23 -9.29 -2.76
CA GLU A 37 2.22 -10.76 -2.77
C GLU A 37 1.85 -11.35 -1.39
N VAL A 38 2.30 -10.73 -0.29
CA VAL A 38 1.91 -11.14 1.08
C VAL A 38 0.41 -10.96 1.31
N ALA A 39 -0.19 -9.86 0.82
CA ALA A 39 -1.63 -9.65 0.89
C ALA A 39 -2.41 -10.72 0.10
N VAL A 40 -1.94 -11.07 -1.11
CA VAL A 40 -2.54 -12.15 -1.92
C VAL A 40 -2.43 -13.51 -1.22
N LEU A 41 -1.29 -13.80 -0.58
CA LEU A 41 -1.12 -15.03 0.19
C LEU A 41 -2.07 -15.08 1.39
N ARG A 42 -2.27 -13.95 2.09
CA ARG A 42 -3.23 -13.86 3.19
C ARG A 42 -4.65 -14.15 2.71
N ASP A 43 -5.07 -13.56 1.58
CA ASP A 43 -6.39 -13.83 0.99
C ASP A 43 -6.57 -15.30 0.61
N ARG A 44 -5.48 -15.95 0.15
CA ARG A 44 -5.49 -17.37 -0.17
C ARG A 44 -5.65 -18.23 1.09
N ILE A 45 -5.03 -17.84 2.20
CA ILE A 45 -5.19 -18.49 3.51
C ILE A 45 -6.62 -18.31 4.03
N ASP A 46 -7.16 -17.08 4.02
CA ASP A 46 -8.56 -16.78 4.38
C ASP A 46 -9.54 -17.61 3.55
N THR A 47 -9.28 -17.78 2.26
CA THR A 47 -10.08 -18.65 1.38
C THR A 47 -10.06 -20.12 1.84
N ILE A 48 -8.90 -20.63 2.24
CA ILE A 48 -8.75 -22.01 2.74
C ILE A 48 -9.54 -22.20 4.02
N GLU A 49 -9.47 -21.24 4.95
CA GLU A 49 -10.21 -21.25 6.21
C GLU A 49 -11.72 -21.27 5.96
N ARG A 50 -12.24 -20.38 5.12
CA ARG A 50 -13.66 -20.31 4.77
C ARG A 50 -14.19 -21.56 4.06
N LEU A 51 -13.40 -22.14 3.16
CA LEU A 51 -13.77 -23.40 2.51
C LEU A 51 -13.89 -24.54 3.54
N ALA A 52 -12.95 -24.60 4.48
CA ALA A 52 -12.98 -25.59 5.56
C ALA A 52 -14.19 -25.40 6.49
N GLU A 53 -14.51 -24.15 6.86
CA GLU A 53 -15.71 -23.82 7.64
C GLU A 53 -17.01 -24.20 6.91
N ALA A 54 -17.04 -24.04 5.58
CA ALA A 54 -18.15 -24.46 4.74
C ALA A 54 -18.19 -25.99 4.50
N GLY A 55 -17.32 -26.78 5.14
CA GLY A 55 -17.23 -28.23 4.97
C GLY A 55 -16.73 -28.68 3.59
N THR A 56 -16.16 -27.76 2.80
CA THR A 56 -15.59 -28.04 1.48
C THR A 56 -14.10 -28.32 1.61
N ALA A 57 -13.62 -29.42 1.02
CA ALA A 57 -12.20 -29.74 1.04
C ALA A 57 -11.37 -28.62 0.35
N PRO A 58 -10.39 -28.00 1.04
CA PRO A 58 -9.61 -26.88 0.52
C PRO A 58 -8.54 -27.35 -0.47
N THR A 59 -8.98 -27.85 -1.62
CA THR A 59 -8.09 -28.22 -2.73
C THR A 59 -7.63 -26.97 -3.48
N ARG A 60 -6.52 -27.06 -4.22
CA ARG A 60 -6.03 -25.94 -5.06
C ARG A 60 -7.12 -25.43 -6.01
N ALA A 61 -7.83 -26.35 -6.67
CA ALA A 61 -8.92 -26.01 -7.59
C ALA A 61 -10.10 -25.32 -6.87
N ALA A 62 -10.44 -25.75 -5.65
CA ALA A 62 -11.50 -25.10 -4.86
C ALA A 62 -11.12 -23.68 -4.45
N VAL A 63 -9.87 -23.47 -4.03
CA VAL A 63 -9.33 -22.15 -3.69
C VAL A 63 -9.32 -21.22 -4.89
N ASP A 64 -8.88 -21.71 -6.07
CA ASP A 64 -8.82 -20.91 -7.29
C ASP A 64 -10.21 -20.58 -7.86
N ALA A 65 -11.22 -21.43 -7.59
CA ALA A 65 -12.60 -21.23 -8.01
C ALA A 65 -13.43 -20.39 -7.03
N TYR A 66 -12.93 -20.15 -5.81
CA TYR A 66 -13.65 -19.42 -4.79
C TYR A 66 -13.94 -17.98 -5.20
N LYS A 67 -15.19 -17.55 -5.05
CA LYS A 67 -15.62 -16.18 -5.31
C LYS A 67 -16.07 -15.54 -4.00
N PRO A 68 -15.31 -14.58 -3.44
CA PRO A 68 -15.74 -13.89 -2.24
C PRO A 68 -17.03 -13.12 -2.52
N ASP A 69 -17.94 -13.07 -1.56
CA ASP A 69 -19.13 -12.22 -1.62
C ASP A 69 -18.79 -10.77 -1.25
N ALA A 70 -19.81 -9.91 -1.10
CA ALA A 70 -19.60 -8.51 -0.76
C ALA A 70 -19.04 -8.32 0.66
N THR A 71 -19.45 -9.15 1.60
CA THR A 71 -19.00 -9.10 3.00
C THR A 71 -17.53 -9.50 3.09
N VAL A 72 -17.16 -10.62 2.48
CA VAL A 72 -15.77 -11.10 2.46
C VAL A 72 -14.85 -10.10 1.78
N ARG A 73 -15.30 -9.45 0.70
CA ARG A 73 -14.52 -8.39 0.05
C ARG A 73 -14.28 -7.22 1.00
N ALA A 74 -15.32 -6.73 1.68
CA ALA A 74 -15.19 -5.62 2.63
C ALA A 74 -14.24 -5.96 3.79
N GLU A 75 -14.31 -7.18 4.33
CA GLU A 75 -13.39 -7.67 5.37
C GLU A 75 -11.94 -7.68 4.88
N ARG A 76 -11.70 -8.16 3.66
CA ARG A 76 -10.36 -8.17 3.06
C ARG A 76 -9.86 -6.76 2.77
N ASP A 77 -10.72 -5.86 2.30
CA ASP A 77 -10.35 -4.47 2.02
C ASP A 77 -9.96 -3.74 3.31
N ALA A 78 -10.78 -3.84 4.37
CA ALA A 78 -10.46 -3.25 5.67
C ALA A 78 -9.15 -3.80 6.29
N TRP A 79 -8.91 -5.11 6.11
CA TRP A 79 -7.65 -5.72 6.53
C TRP A 79 -6.46 -5.19 5.70
N ARG A 80 -6.62 -5.06 4.37
CA ARG A 80 -5.56 -4.54 3.49
C ARG A 80 -5.23 -3.09 3.81
N ASP A 81 -6.22 -2.27 4.14
CA ASP A 81 -5.99 -0.88 4.58
C ASP A 81 -5.12 -0.87 5.84
N SER A 82 -5.50 -1.65 6.86
CA SER A 82 -4.73 -1.77 8.12
C SER A 82 -3.32 -2.33 7.91
N TYR A 83 -3.18 -3.27 6.97
CA TYR A 83 -1.90 -3.85 6.59
C TYR A 83 -0.99 -2.80 5.92
N LEU A 84 -1.53 -2.02 4.99
CA LEU A 84 -0.79 -0.94 4.34
C LEU A 84 -0.42 0.17 5.31
N ASP A 85 -1.30 0.57 6.23
CA ASP A 85 -0.99 1.54 7.29
C ASP A 85 0.19 1.07 8.14
N THR A 86 0.27 -0.23 8.43
CA THR A 86 1.38 -0.82 9.19
C THR A 86 2.67 -0.82 8.39
N VAL A 87 2.63 -1.28 7.13
CA VAL A 87 3.81 -1.34 6.24
C VAL A 87 4.37 0.06 5.95
N LEU A 88 3.48 1.04 5.80
CA LEU A 88 3.83 2.42 5.43
C LEU A 88 3.88 3.36 6.62
N ARG A 89 3.91 2.84 7.86
CA ARG A 89 3.85 3.67 9.08
C ARG A 89 4.89 4.78 9.09
N ILE A 90 6.12 4.51 8.64
CA ILE A 90 7.18 5.52 8.60
C ILE A 90 6.83 6.71 7.70
N ILE A 91 6.19 6.46 6.57
CA ILE A 91 5.75 7.50 5.63
C ILE A 91 4.60 8.31 6.25
N HIS A 92 3.69 7.64 6.97
CA HIS A 92 2.63 8.33 7.71
C HIS A 92 3.19 9.25 8.79
N GLN A 93 4.22 8.82 9.52
CA GLN A 93 4.89 9.65 10.54
C GLN A 93 5.54 10.89 9.92
N GLU A 94 6.29 10.72 8.85
CA GLU A 94 6.92 11.86 8.14
C GLU A 94 5.87 12.86 7.63
N ARG A 95 4.73 12.36 7.11
CA ARG A 95 3.63 13.22 6.69
C ARG A 95 3.00 13.97 7.87
N GLU A 96 2.72 13.28 8.98
CA GLU A 96 2.18 13.88 10.21
C GLU A 96 3.11 14.99 10.74
N GLU A 97 4.43 14.77 10.73
CA GLU A 97 5.44 15.76 11.14
C GLU A 97 5.46 16.99 10.22
N LEU A 98 5.36 16.79 8.90
CA LEU A 98 5.29 17.88 7.94
C LEU A 98 4.00 18.70 8.08
N GLU A 99 2.87 18.04 8.31
CA GLU A 99 1.58 18.70 8.58
C GLU A 99 1.65 19.53 9.87
N GLN A 100 2.28 19.01 10.92
CA GLN A 100 2.49 19.74 12.18
C GLN A 100 3.39 20.97 11.98
N CYS A 101 4.52 20.82 11.28
CA CYS A 101 5.41 21.93 10.94
C CYS A 101 4.68 23.02 10.14
N ALA A 102 3.82 22.62 9.20
CA ALA A 102 3.03 23.55 8.41
C ALA A 102 1.99 24.29 9.26
N ALA A 103 1.35 23.61 10.21
CA ALA A 103 0.39 24.20 11.14
C ALA A 103 1.04 25.19 12.13
N ASP A 104 2.26 24.91 12.57
CA ASP A 104 3.03 25.77 13.49
C ASP A 104 3.60 27.02 12.79
N THR A 105 3.60 27.05 11.46
CA THR A 105 4.07 28.21 10.66
C THR A 105 3.00 29.31 10.67
N LYS A 106 3.37 30.54 11.07
CA LYS A 106 2.47 31.70 11.03
C LYS A 106 1.83 31.83 9.63
N PRO A 107 0.51 32.05 9.54
CA PRO A 107 -0.14 32.29 8.26
C PRO A 107 0.53 33.44 7.52
N TYR A 108 0.72 33.31 6.21
CA TYR A 108 1.39 34.32 5.38
C TYR A 108 0.80 35.73 5.56
N ALA A 109 -0.51 35.83 5.78
CA ALA A 109 -1.19 37.09 6.09
C ALA A 109 -0.72 37.76 7.39
N ALA A 110 -0.46 36.98 8.45
CA ALA A 110 0.00 37.50 9.73
C ALA A 110 1.43 38.04 9.67
N VAL A 111 2.27 37.44 8.81
CA VAL A 111 3.64 37.94 8.55
C VAL A 111 3.62 39.27 7.81
N ILE A 112 2.65 39.49 6.91
CA ILE A 112 2.49 40.77 6.19
C ILE A 112 2.10 41.89 7.17
N GLU A 113 1.16 41.64 8.08
CA GLU A 113 0.76 42.62 9.11
C GLU A 113 1.94 43.00 10.01
N GLU A 114 2.73 42.03 10.46
CA GLU A 114 3.91 42.26 11.31
C GLU A 114 4.97 43.15 10.61
N VAL A 115 5.20 42.96 9.31
CA VAL A 115 6.13 43.80 8.53
C VAL A 115 5.58 45.22 8.35
N LEU A 116 4.27 45.36 8.13
CA LEU A 116 3.62 46.67 7.97
C LEU A 116 3.54 47.46 9.29
N GLU A 117 3.49 46.78 10.44
CA GLU A 117 3.52 47.41 11.76
C GLU A 117 4.93 47.88 12.19
N THR A 118 5.97 47.41 11.49
CA THR A 118 7.37 47.71 11.82
C THR A 118 7.95 48.88 10.99
N GLU A 119 7.21 49.40 10.00
CA GLU A 119 7.51 50.65 9.26
C GLU A 119 6.82 51.89 9.85
#